data_AF-A0AAJ1THY3-F1
#
_entry.id   AF-A0AAJ1THY3-F1
#
_cell.length_a   1.000
_cell.length_b   1.000
_cell.length_c   1.000
_cell.angle_alpha   90.00
_cell.angle_beta   90.00
_cell.angle_gamma   90.00
#
_symmetry.space_group_name_H-M   'P 1'
#
loop_
_entity.id
_entity.type
_entity.pdbx_description
1 polymer ?
#
loop_
_entity_poly.entity_id
_entity_poly.type
_entity_poly.pdbx_seq_one_letter_code
_entity_poly.pdbx_strand_id
1 'polypeptide(L)'
;MGEGWIAAKDLRKGDLFETDNGKKLAVDEIIKKKQKATVYNFKVKDFHTYYVSNLKVLTHNECKVFDVVNYRPSSSPLENHHGVLDVWAKHNVPDYKSRGSHTPTIALTKDQHNATKSAYRDWLEGKTGKRVGGKVNWNEVSPREMQGLSERMFDAANVPRDARQNYYNAFNSYNYR
;
A
#
# COMPACT_ATOMS: atom_id res chain seq x y z
N MET A 1 -4.39 -5.79 -15.31
CA MET A 1 -4.57 -5.47 -13.88
C MET A 1 -4.15 -6.71 -13.10
N GLY A 2 -3.36 -6.61 -12.03
CA GLY A 2 -2.89 -7.79 -11.28
C GLY A 2 -3.98 -8.30 -10.33
N GLU A 3 -4.23 -9.60 -10.31
CA GLU A 3 -5.40 -10.27 -9.70
C GLU A 3 -5.45 -10.29 -8.17
N GLY A 4 -4.63 -9.51 -7.47
CA GLY A 4 -4.61 -9.48 -6.01
C GLY A 4 -3.84 -10.63 -5.38
N TRP A 5 -3.97 -10.78 -4.06
CA TRP A 5 -3.50 -11.96 -3.33
C TRP A 5 -4.56 -13.07 -3.34
N ILE A 6 -4.13 -14.30 -3.59
CA ILE A 6 -4.99 -15.50 -3.48
C ILE A 6 -4.61 -16.23 -2.18
N ALA A 7 -5.60 -16.53 -1.34
CA ALA A 7 -5.35 -17.33 -0.14
C ALA A 7 -4.88 -18.73 -0.54
N ALA A 8 -3.89 -19.29 0.17
CA ALA A 8 -3.30 -20.58 -0.20
C ALA A 8 -4.31 -21.72 -0.34
N LYS A 9 -5.42 -21.67 0.42
CA LYS A 9 -6.53 -22.64 0.36
C LYS A 9 -7.36 -22.56 -0.93
N ASP A 10 -7.34 -21.41 -1.61
CA ASP A 10 -8.17 -21.07 -2.77
C ASP A 10 -7.38 -21.16 -4.10
N LEU A 11 -6.07 -21.44 -4.03
CA LEU A 11 -5.21 -21.68 -5.19
C LEU A 11 -5.72 -22.83 -6.06
N ARG A 12 -5.45 -22.76 -7.36
CA ARG A 12 -5.82 -23.74 -8.38
C ARG A 12 -4.65 -24.04 -9.31
N LYS A 13 -4.69 -25.21 -9.96
CA LYS A 13 -3.74 -25.54 -11.04
C LYS A 13 -3.83 -24.45 -12.12
N GLY A 14 -2.67 -23.94 -12.54
CA GLY A 14 -2.54 -22.85 -13.51
C GLY A 14 -2.42 -21.45 -12.92
N ASP A 15 -2.74 -21.24 -11.64
CA ASP A 15 -2.54 -19.94 -10.98
C ASP A 15 -1.05 -19.54 -11.02
N LEU A 16 -0.77 -18.25 -11.17
CA LEU A 16 0.58 -17.74 -11.40
C LEU A 16 1.19 -17.12 -10.14
N PHE A 17 2.29 -17.68 -9.68
CA PHE A 17 3.18 -17.05 -8.71
C PHE A 17 4.13 -16.06 -9.36
N GLU A 18 4.46 -14.99 -8.66
CA GLU A 18 5.56 -14.10 -9.02
C GLU A 18 6.85 -14.52 -8.32
N THR A 19 7.97 -14.47 -9.02
CA THR A 19 9.31 -14.73 -8.45
C THR A 19 10.10 -13.45 -8.20
N ASP A 20 11.26 -13.57 -7.54
CA ASP A 20 12.17 -12.45 -7.22
C ASP A 20 12.65 -11.66 -8.44
N ASN A 21 12.80 -12.31 -9.58
CA ASN A 21 13.13 -11.69 -10.87
C ASN A 21 11.91 -11.26 -11.69
N GLY A 22 10.70 -11.26 -11.10
CA GLY A 22 9.45 -10.86 -11.77
C GLY A 22 8.90 -11.87 -12.77
N LYS A 23 9.49 -13.07 -12.88
CA LYS A 23 8.93 -14.16 -13.71
C LYS A 23 7.65 -14.72 -13.07
N LYS A 24 6.86 -15.38 -13.91
CA LYS A 24 5.64 -16.07 -13.49
C LYS A 24 5.84 -17.58 -13.51
N LEU A 25 5.44 -18.26 -12.43
CA LEU A 25 5.45 -19.72 -12.31
C LEU A 25 4.02 -20.23 -12.10
N ALA A 26 3.56 -21.14 -12.95
CA ALA A 26 2.24 -21.74 -12.82
C ALA A 26 2.23 -22.84 -11.75
N VAL A 27 1.15 -22.92 -10.97
CA VAL A 27 0.88 -24.05 -10.10
C VAL A 27 0.63 -25.29 -10.96
N ASP A 28 1.48 -26.29 -10.86
CA ASP A 28 1.30 -27.56 -11.58
C ASP A 28 0.34 -28.52 -10.85
N GLU A 29 0.50 -28.69 -9.54
CA GLU A 29 -0.31 -29.60 -8.74
C GLU A 29 -0.58 -29.05 -7.34
N ILE A 30 -1.76 -29.33 -6.78
CA ILE A 30 -2.11 -29.00 -5.39
C ILE A 30 -2.43 -30.30 -4.64
N ILE A 31 -1.58 -30.64 -3.68
CA ILE A 31 -1.75 -31.81 -2.82
C ILE A 31 -2.24 -31.35 -1.44
N LYS A 32 -3.49 -31.67 -1.09
CA LYS A 32 -4.05 -31.38 0.24
C LYS A 32 -3.71 -32.51 1.22
N LYS A 33 -2.88 -32.22 2.23
CA LYS A 33 -2.52 -33.17 3.29
C LYS A 33 -3.27 -32.85 4.57
N LYS A 34 -4.06 -33.79 5.10
CA LYS A 34 -4.68 -33.69 6.42
C LYS A 34 -3.68 -34.15 7.48
N GLN A 35 -2.83 -33.25 7.95
CA GLN A 35 -1.81 -33.53 8.96
C GLN A 35 -1.79 -32.46 10.04
N LYS A 36 -1.37 -32.84 11.25
CA LYS A 36 -1.01 -31.88 12.30
C LYS A 36 0.48 -31.55 12.12
N ALA A 37 0.79 -30.28 11.90
CA ALA A 37 2.17 -29.82 11.73
C ALA A 37 2.38 -28.54 12.54
N THR A 38 3.57 -28.37 13.10
CA THR A 38 4.00 -27.10 13.65
C THR A 38 4.33 -26.15 12.49
N VAL A 39 3.70 -24.99 12.47
CA VAL A 39 3.94 -23.93 11.48
C VAL A 39 4.44 -22.68 12.19
N TYR A 40 5.25 -21.89 11.51
CA TYR A 40 5.83 -20.66 12.04
C TYR A 40 5.31 -19.46 11.25
N ASN A 41 5.15 -18.33 11.94
CA ASN A 41 4.87 -17.04 11.33
C ASN A 41 5.96 -16.05 11.77
N PHE A 42 6.36 -15.15 10.87
CA PHE A 42 7.28 -14.08 11.17
C PHE A 42 6.82 -12.78 10.51
N LYS A 43 7.14 -11.65 11.13
CA LYS A 43 6.85 -10.32 10.59
C LYS A 43 8.11 -9.81 9.91
N VAL A 44 8.02 -9.51 8.62
CA VAL A 44 9.04 -8.72 7.93
C VAL A 44 8.77 -7.24 8.16
N LYS A 45 9.83 -6.44 8.15
CA LYS A 45 9.70 -4.99 8.21
C LYS A 45 8.96 -4.49 6.96
N ASP A 46 8.15 -3.45 7.12
CA ASP A 46 7.41 -2.78 6.05
C ASP A 46 6.29 -3.67 5.45
N PHE A 47 6.48 -4.26 4.27
CA PHE A 47 5.39 -4.65 3.36
C PHE A 47 4.75 -6.03 3.58
N HIS A 48 5.06 -6.74 4.68
CA HIS A 48 4.54 -8.09 4.98
C HIS A 48 4.61 -9.09 3.81
N THR A 49 5.56 -8.89 2.90
CA THR A 49 5.69 -9.63 1.65
C THR A 49 7.13 -10.11 1.53
N TYR A 50 7.32 -11.39 1.22
CA TYR A 50 8.64 -12.01 1.17
C TYR A 50 8.66 -13.22 0.24
N TYR A 51 9.85 -13.55 -0.25
CA TYR A 51 10.09 -14.71 -1.10
C TYR A 51 10.39 -15.96 -0.26
N VAL A 52 9.72 -17.06 -0.57
CA VAL A 52 9.93 -18.36 0.12
C VAL A 52 10.44 -19.43 -0.83
N SER A 53 11.00 -20.49 -0.23
CA SER A 53 11.52 -21.69 -0.90
C SER A 53 12.72 -21.42 -1.83
N ASN A 54 13.23 -22.48 -2.46
CA ASN A 54 14.25 -22.37 -3.52
C ASN A 54 13.69 -21.77 -4.82
N LEU A 55 12.36 -21.78 -4.99
CA LEU A 55 11.69 -21.21 -6.15
C LEU A 55 11.48 -19.69 -6.04
N LYS A 56 11.75 -19.10 -4.86
CA LYS A 56 11.59 -17.67 -4.59
C LYS A 56 10.20 -17.16 -4.97
N VAL A 57 9.17 -17.87 -4.53
CA VAL A 57 7.77 -17.47 -4.76
C VAL A 57 7.40 -16.33 -3.81
N LEU A 58 6.81 -15.27 -4.35
CA LEU A 58 6.34 -14.11 -3.59
C LEU A 58 5.12 -14.51 -2.76
N THR A 59 5.23 -14.32 -1.45
CA THR A 59 4.17 -14.63 -0.48
C THR A 59 3.89 -13.44 0.40
N HIS A 60 2.71 -13.44 1.00
CA HIS A 60 2.20 -12.36 1.83
C HIS A 60 1.57 -12.93 3.10
N ASN A 61 1.87 -12.31 4.24
CA ASN A 61 1.21 -12.58 5.51
C ASN A 61 0.06 -11.60 5.74
N GLU A 62 -0.83 -11.93 6.67
CA GLU A 62 -1.98 -11.10 7.04
C GLU A 62 -1.62 -9.61 7.22
N CYS A 63 -2.26 -8.74 6.43
CA CYS A 63 -2.25 -7.29 6.64
C CYS A 63 -3.17 -6.90 7.80
N LYS A 64 -2.69 -6.01 8.65
CA LYS A 64 -3.51 -5.37 9.69
C LYS A 64 -3.73 -3.91 9.35
N VAL A 65 -4.76 -3.33 9.96
CA VAL A 65 -5.01 -1.89 9.89
C VAL A 65 -3.75 -1.15 10.37
N PHE A 66 -3.38 -0.12 9.61
CA PHE A 66 -2.18 0.72 9.76
C PHE A 66 -0.84 0.08 9.38
N ASP A 67 -0.81 -1.14 8.87
CA ASP A 67 0.42 -1.67 8.26
C ASP A 67 0.79 -0.87 7.00
N VAL A 68 2.09 -0.69 6.79
CA VAL A 68 2.62 -0.11 5.55
C VAL A 68 2.66 -1.22 4.50
N VAL A 69 1.98 -1.01 3.38
CA VAL A 69 1.79 -2.03 2.33
C VAL A 69 2.09 -1.44 0.96
N ASN A 70 2.43 -2.30 0.00
CA ASN A 70 2.58 -1.88 -1.39
C ASN A 70 1.22 -1.46 -1.95
N TYR A 71 1.18 -0.44 -2.80
CA TYR A 71 -0.07 0.00 -3.43
C TYR A 71 -0.77 -1.14 -4.17
N ARG A 72 -0.01 -2.02 -4.83
CA ARG A 72 -0.52 -3.25 -5.45
C ARG A 72 0.35 -4.46 -5.11
N PRO A 73 -0.24 -5.67 -5.02
CA PRO A 73 -1.69 -5.98 -5.10
C PRO A 73 -2.54 -5.39 -3.95
N SER A 74 -3.87 -5.48 -4.08
CA SER A 74 -4.82 -5.00 -3.05
C SER A 74 -4.73 -5.81 -1.76
N SER A 75 -4.88 -5.16 -0.60
CA SER A 75 -4.89 -5.78 0.73
C SER A 75 -6.32 -6.09 1.24
N SER A 76 -7.23 -6.41 0.32
CA SER A 76 -8.65 -6.69 0.63
C SER A 76 -8.81 -7.61 1.85
N PRO A 77 -9.69 -7.27 2.82
CA PRO A 77 -10.74 -6.24 2.75
C PRO A 77 -10.29 -4.80 3.07
N LEU A 78 -9.00 -4.59 3.37
CA LEU A 78 -8.46 -3.26 3.63
C LEU A 78 -8.18 -2.50 2.33
N GLU A 79 -8.12 -1.18 2.41
CA GLU A 79 -7.82 -0.27 1.31
C GLU A 79 -6.40 0.31 1.46
N ASN A 80 -5.63 0.26 0.37
CA ASN A 80 -4.25 0.75 0.33
C ASN A 80 -4.24 2.27 0.05
N HIS A 81 -4.00 3.09 1.08
CA HIS A 81 -4.07 4.55 1.00
C HIS A 81 -2.70 5.22 0.83
N HIS A 82 -2.58 6.14 -0.13
CA HIS A 82 -1.40 7.00 -0.26
C HIS A 82 -1.46 8.16 0.75
N GLY A 83 -0.61 8.12 1.78
CA GLY A 83 -0.54 9.19 2.79
C GLY A 83 -0.02 10.53 2.24
N VAL A 84 1.11 10.51 1.54
CA VAL A 84 1.53 11.60 0.63
C VAL A 84 0.78 11.40 -0.68
N LEU A 85 0.10 12.44 -1.17
CA LEU A 85 -0.72 12.32 -2.37
C LEU A 85 0.13 11.93 -3.58
N ASP A 86 -0.26 10.85 -4.25
CA ASP A 86 0.41 10.33 -5.46
C ASP A 86 0.55 11.40 -6.55
N VAL A 87 -0.46 12.26 -6.71
CA VAL A 87 -0.42 13.37 -7.67
C VAL A 87 0.61 14.44 -7.27
N TRP A 88 0.70 14.80 -5.99
CA TRP A 88 1.71 15.76 -5.55
C TRP A 88 3.12 15.19 -5.73
N ALA A 89 3.34 13.94 -5.33
CA ALA A 89 4.62 13.27 -5.46
C ALA A 89 5.08 13.18 -6.92
N LYS A 90 4.17 12.88 -7.85
CA LYS A 90 4.45 12.88 -9.30
C LYS A 90 5.00 14.21 -9.82
N HIS A 91 4.57 15.33 -9.25
CA HIS A 91 5.00 16.66 -9.69
C HIS A 91 6.25 17.17 -8.97
N ASN A 92 6.51 16.70 -7.75
CA ASN A 92 7.47 17.34 -6.84
C ASN A 92 8.61 16.43 -6.36
N VAL A 93 8.54 15.11 -6.60
CA VAL A 93 9.56 14.15 -6.19
C VAL A 93 10.27 13.62 -7.43
N PRO A 94 11.61 13.78 -7.53
CA PRO A 94 12.39 13.25 -8.65
C PRO A 94 12.15 11.76 -8.87
N ASP A 95 12.02 11.34 -10.13
CA ASP A 95 11.86 9.95 -10.56
C ASP A 95 10.65 9.18 -9.97
N TYR A 96 9.72 9.88 -9.32
CA TYR A 96 8.53 9.27 -8.72
C TYR A 96 7.61 8.65 -9.78
N LYS A 97 7.34 7.34 -9.63
CA LYS A 97 6.43 6.60 -10.50
C LYS A 97 5.02 6.61 -9.92
N SER A 98 4.17 7.49 -10.44
CA SER A 98 2.75 7.55 -10.09
C SER A 98 2.07 6.19 -10.23
N ARG A 99 1.34 5.79 -9.19
CA ARG A 99 0.62 4.51 -9.11
C ARG A 99 1.52 3.28 -9.32
N GLY A 100 2.82 3.38 -9.05
CA GLY A 100 3.73 2.25 -9.08
C GLY A 100 3.29 1.18 -8.09
N SER A 101 3.33 -0.11 -8.47
CA SER A 101 2.83 -1.20 -7.61
C SER A 101 3.49 -1.23 -6.23
N HIS A 102 4.80 -0.97 -6.18
CA HIS A 102 5.62 -0.97 -4.97
C HIS A 102 5.66 0.38 -4.24
N THR A 103 4.83 1.35 -4.64
CA THR A 103 4.75 2.62 -3.91
C THR A 103 4.16 2.36 -2.52
N PRO A 104 4.77 2.89 -1.45
CA PRO A 104 4.27 2.68 -0.10
C PRO A 104 2.91 3.32 0.13
N THR A 105 2.03 2.57 0.79
CA THR A 105 0.70 2.98 1.23
C THR A 105 0.46 2.51 2.65
N ILE A 106 -0.61 2.98 3.29
CA ILE A 106 -1.06 2.49 4.59
C ILE A 106 -2.38 1.75 4.44
N ALA A 107 -2.49 0.56 5.04
CA ALA A 107 -3.70 -0.24 5.00
C ALA A 107 -4.75 0.35 5.94
N LEU A 108 -5.92 0.73 5.42
CA LEU A 108 -7.01 1.32 6.18
C LEU A 108 -8.28 0.51 6.04
N THR A 109 -9.17 0.57 7.03
CA THR A 109 -10.56 0.15 6.80
C THR A 109 -11.23 1.09 5.80
N LYS A 110 -12.34 0.64 5.19
CA LYS A 110 -13.11 1.48 4.27
C LYS A 110 -13.55 2.80 4.89
N ASP A 111 -13.97 2.79 6.16
CA ASP A 111 -14.42 4.00 6.86
C ASP A 111 -13.27 4.96 7.14
N GLN A 112 -12.11 4.44 7.56
CA GLN A 112 -10.90 5.24 7.73
C GLN A 112 -10.44 5.86 6.41
N HIS A 113 -10.45 5.10 5.31
CA HIS A 113 -10.11 5.63 4.00
C HIS A 113 -11.13 6.67 3.50
N ASN A 114 -12.41 6.52 3.84
CA ASN A 114 -13.41 7.55 3.56
C ASN A 114 -13.19 8.81 4.40
N ALA A 115 -12.72 8.68 5.65
CA ALA A 115 -12.34 9.82 6.49
C ALA A 115 -11.17 10.60 5.90
N THR A 116 -10.13 9.92 5.37
CA THR A 116 -9.02 10.61 4.68
C THR A 116 -9.50 11.38 3.45
N LYS A 117 -10.41 10.79 2.65
CA LYS A 117 -11.04 11.48 1.51
C LYS A 117 -11.86 12.70 1.93
N SER A 118 -12.50 12.68 3.11
CA SER A 118 -13.21 13.85 3.63
C SER A 118 -12.23 14.96 3.98
N ALA A 119 -11.18 14.65 4.74
CA ALA A 119 -10.13 15.62 5.11
C ALA A 119 -9.45 16.25 3.88
N TYR A 120 -9.21 15.46 2.82
CA TYR A 120 -8.73 15.97 1.54
C TYR A 120 -9.71 16.98 0.91
N ARG A 121 -11.01 16.68 0.92
CA ARG A 121 -12.04 17.58 0.36
C ARG A 121 -12.16 18.89 1.15
N ASP A 122 -12.02 18.84 2.47
CA ASP A 122 -11.99 20.05 3.31
C ASP A 122 -10.78 20.94 2.98
N TRP A 123 -9.59 20.33 2.81
CA TRP A 123 -8.41 21.06 2.36
C TRP A 123 -8.57 21.62 0.94
N LEU A 124 -9.13 20.84 0.02
CA LEU A 124 -9.38 21.27 -1.36
C LEU A 124 -10.32 22.47 -1.40
N GLU A 125 -11.39 22.44 -0.60
CA GLU A 125 -12.32 23.56 -0.45
C GLU A 125 -11.62 24.82 0.05
N GLY A 126 -10.79 24.70 1.10
CA GLY A 126 -10.00 25.84 1.59
C GLY A 126 -9.00 26.38 0.56
N LYS A 127 -8.42 25.51 -0.27
CA LYS A 127 -7.41 25.88 -1.27
C LYS A 127 -8.02 26.51 -2.53
N THR A 128 -9.20 26.03 -2.96
CA THR A 128 -9.76 26.39 -4.27
C THR A 128 -11.17 26.97 -4.22
N GLY A 129 -11.78 27.11 -3.04
CA GLY A 129 -13.19 27.46 -2.86
C GLY A 129 -14.17 26.39 -3.34
N LYS A 130 -13.71 25.17 -3.65
CA LYS A 130 -14.54 24.09 -4.19
C LYS A 130 -14.24 22.77 -3.49
N ARG A 131 -15.24 22.21 -2.82
CA ARG A 131 -15.14 20.91 -2.13
C ARG A 131 -14.89 19.73 -3.07
N VAL A 132 -15.35 19.83 -4.32
CA VAL A 132 -15.16 18.82 -5.37
C VAL A 132 -14.80 19.52 -6.68
N GLY A 133 -13.86 18.96 -7.45
CA GLY A 133 -13.48 19.47 -8.76
C GLY A 133 -12.63 20.75 -8.74
N GLY A 134 -12.14 21.17 -7.56
CA GLY A 134 -11.11 22.20 -7.43
C GLY A 134 -9.85 21.84 -8.21
N LYS A 135 -9.29 22.79 -8.96
CA LYS A 135 -8.01 22.62 -9.66
C LYS A 135 -6.89 23.13 -8.78
N VAL A 136 -5.93 22.27 -8.51
CA VAL A 136 -4.73 22.60 -7.70
C VAL A 136 -3.53 22.67 -8.64
N ASN A 137 -2.74 23.75 -8.54
CA ASN A 137 -1.40 23.78 -9.12
C ASN A 137 -0.45 23.02 -8.20
N TRP A 138 -0.19 21.75 -8.51
CA TRP A 138 0.58 20.86 -7.63
C TRP A 138 2.04 21.27 -7.47
N ASN A 139 2.61 22.05 -8.38
CA ASN A 139 3.99 22.56 -8.27
C ASN A 139 4.12 23.69 -7.23
N GLU A 140 3.01 24.34 -6.86
CA GLU A 140 2.98 25.42 -5.86
C GLU A 140 2.66 24.91 -4.45
N VAL A 141 2.23 23.66 -4.32
CA VAL A 141 2.00 23.04 -3.02
C VAL A 141 3.35 22.64 -2.44
N SER A 142 3.81 23.38 -1.43
CA SER A 142 5.11 23.10 -0.80
C SER A 142 5.16 21.72 -0.12
N PRO A 143 6.35 21.13 0.08
CA PRO A 143 6.48 19.90 0.87
C PRO A 143 5.90 20.01 2.29
N ARG A 144 6.01 21.18 2.92
CA ARG A 144 5.43 21.43 4.25
C ARG A 144 3.90 21.41 4.21
N GLU A 145 3.30 22.02 3.21
CA GLU A 145 1.85 22.00 3.03
C GLU A 145 1.36 20.57 2.75
N MET A 146 2.07 19.83 1.88
CA MET A 146 1.73 18.45 1.61
C MET A 146 1.84 17.58 2.87
N GLN A 147 2.92 17.72 3.65
CA GLN A 147 3.06 17.04 4.94
C GLN A 147 1.87 17.37 5.86
N GLY A 148 1.49 18.64 5.97
CA GLY A 148 0.35 19.05 6.79
C GLY A 148 -0.97 18.42 6.35
N LEU A 149 -1.22 18.30 5.04
CA LEU A 149 -2.40 17.60 4.52
C LEU A 149 -2.32 16.08 4.76
N SER A 150 -1.15 15.45 4.60
CA SER A 150 -0.94 14.04 4.97
C SER A 150 -1.27 13.78 6.44
N GLU A 151 -0.78 14.62 7.35
CA GLU A 151 -1.09 14.51 8.79
C GLU A 151 -2.58 14.68 9.07
N ARG A 152 -3.27 15.65 8.43
CA ARG A 152 -4.72 15.81 8.57
C ARG A 152 -5.51 14.57 8.11
N MET A 153 -5.09 13.95 7.01
CA MET A 153 -5.69 12.71 6.54
C MET A 153 -5.45 11.57 7.54
N PHE A 154 -4.23 11.46 8.06
CA PHE A 154 -3.88 10.46 9.07
C PHE A 154 -4.61 10.66 10.40
N ASP A 155 -4.79 11.90 10.86
CA ASP A 155 -5.61 12.23 12.03
C ASP A 155 -7.06 11.81 11.82
N ALA A 156 -7.65 12.14 10.67
CA ALA A 156 -9.03 11.77 10.34
C ALA A 156 -9.26 10.25 10.31
N ALA A 157 -8.23 9.48 9.91
CA ALA A 157 -8.25 8.02 9.91
C ALA A 157 -7.79 7.38 11.23
N ASN A 158 -7.46 8.18 12.25
CA ASN A 158 -6.90 7.73 13.53
C ASN A 158 -5.62 6.89 13.37
N VAL A 159 -4.78 7.21 12.39
CA VAL A 159 -3.51 6.51 12.16
C VAL A 159 -2.56 6.82 13.33
N PRO A 160 -2.06 5.79 14.06
CA PRO A 160 -1.13 5.96 15.16
C PRO A 160 0.21 6.57 14.72
N ARG A 161 0.87 7.31 15.63
CA ARG A 161 2.11 8.04 15.33
C ARG A 161 3.24 7.14 14.82
N ASP A 162 3.38 5.95 15.39
CA ASP A 162 4.37 4.95 14.97
C ASP A 162 4.10 4.44 13.55
N ALA A 163 2.83 4.19 13.19
CA ALA A 163 2.45 3.83 11.83
C ALA A 163 2.74 4.95 10.81
N ARG A 164 2.51 6.23 11.18
CA ARG A 164 2.90 7.38 10.34
C ARG A 164 4.41 7.42 10.12
N GLN A 165 5.20 7.25 11.18
CA GLN A 165 6.65 7.24 11.07
C GLN A 165 7.16 6.13 10.16
N ASN A 166 6.59 4.92 10.30
CA ASN A 166 6.90 3.79 9.41
C ASN A 166 6.55 4.11 7.96
N TYR A 167 5.38 4.72 7.72
CA TYR A 167 4.98 5.15 6.39
C TYR A 167 5.96 6.15 5.76
N TYR A 168 6.35 7.21 6.49
CA TYR A 168 7.30 8.19 5.97
C TYR A 168 8.69 7.61 5.74
N ASN A 169 9.16 6.73 6.63
CA ASN A 169 10.42 6.01 6.44
C ASN A 169 10.39 5.17 5.15
N ALA A 170 9.29 4.44 4.91
CA ALA A 170 9.11 3.64 3.71
C ALA A 170 9.01 4.51 2.45
N PHE A 171 8.25 5.61 2.50
CA PHE A 171 8.11 6.56 1.39
C PHE A 171 9.46 7.19 1.01
N ASN A 172 10.25 7.63 1.98
CA ASN A 172 11.58 8.19 1.74
C ASN A 172 12.54 7.14 1.16
N SER A 173 12.56 5.92 1.74
CA SER A 173 13.41 4.82 1.25
C SER A 173 13.03 4.35 -0.15
N TYR A 174 11.75 4.50 -0.54
CA TYR A 174 11.30 4.19 -1.90
C TYR A 174 11.81 5.21 -2.93
N ASN A 175 11.87 6.50 -2.57
CA ASN A 175 12.17 7.58 -3.50
C ASN A 175 13.66 7.94 -3.59
N TYR A 176 14.47 7.67 -2.56
CA TYR A 176 15.86 8.13 -2.48
C TYR A 176 16.85 6.97 -2.30
N ARG A 177 16.75 5.96 -3.16
CA ARG A 177 17.64 4.79 -3.17
C ARG A 177 19.04 5.11 -3.69
#